data_AF-A0A2M8C314-F1
#
_entry.id   AF-A0A2M8C314-F1
#
_cell.length_a   1.000
_cell.length_b   1.000
_cell.length_c   1.000
_cell.angle_alpha   90.00
_cell.angle_beta   90.00
_cell.angle_gamma   90.00
#
_symmetry.space_group_name_H-M   'P 1'
#
loop_
_entity.id
_entity.type
_entity.pdbx_description
1 polymer ?
#
loop_
_entity_poly.entity_id
_entity_poly.type
_entity_poly.pdbx_seq_one_letter_code
_entity_poly.pdbx_strand_id
1 'polypeptide(L)'
;MPESNDKVIRSIFKKGNKILWPYLITVDPGLTGTGFALWRSFETNCQNIKKMFLISSGILNDKSSADWLKRSCNLATMLRNIIDIHFPKRAEFTLVCESTHLWESSNKSQTSVRGGDLFKLTTLIGMFVNEAHRLGASDVLLIHENTWKGSLPKPIVEKRINKLLGKIILSHAADAVGIGLSLAGLLSSDKRGEK
;
A
#
# COMPACT_ATOMS: atom_id res chain seq x y z
N MET A 1 4.27 -12.48 15.69
CA MET A 1 4.67 -12.56 14.27
C MET A 1 4.88 -11.20 13.55
N PRO A 2 5.41 -10.12 14.17
CA PRO A 2 5.80 -8.90 13.43
C PRO A 2 7.26 -8.88 12.95
N GLU A 3 8.18 -9.60 13.60
CA GLU A 3 9.61 -9.56 13.24
C GLU A 3 9.92 -10.12 11.83
N SER A 4 9.08 -10.98 11.29
CA SER A 4 9.25 -11.54 9.94
C SER A 4 8.97 -10.50 8.85
N ASN A 5 7.90 -9.71 8.99
CA ASN A 5 7.48 -8.75 7.98
C ASN A 5 8.48 -7.60 7.83
N ASP A 6 8.95 -7.06 8.96
CA ASP A 6 9.98 -6.03 8.97
C ASP A 6 11.28 -6.49 8.32
N LYS A 7 11.69 -7.74 8.55
CA LYS A 7 12.90 -8.31 7.94
C LYS A 7 12.73 -8.45 6.43
N VAL A 8 11.58 -8.94 5.95
CA VAL A 8 11.27 -9.06 4.52
C VAL A 8 11.25 -7.68 3.86
N ILE A 9 10.50 -6.73 4.42
CA ILE A 9 10.43 -5.35 3.89
C ILE A 9 11.82 -4.70 3.87
N ARG A 10 12.59 -4.76 4.97
CA ARG A 10 13.96 -4.23 4.98
C ARG A 10 14.85 -4.94 3.97
N SER A 11 14.68 -6.24 3.76
CA SER A 11 15.44 -7.00 2.75
C SER A 11 15.13 -6.57 1.32
N ILE A 12 13.89 -6.17 1.03
CA ILE A 12 13.48 -5.63 -0.26
C ILE A 12 14.20 -4.30 -0.52
N PHE A 13 14.30 -3.44 0.47
CA PHE A 13 15.00 -2.16 0.35
C PHE A 13 16.53 -2.27 0.42
N LYS A 14 17.11 -3.44 0.71
CA LYS A 14 18.56 -3.66 0.59
C LYS A 14 18.92 -3.84 -0.88
N LYS A 15 19.87 -3.01 -1.35
CA LYS A 15 20.38 -3.02 -2.73
C LYS A 15 20.83 -4.44 -3.13
N GLY A 16 20.33 -4.92 -4.26
CA GLY A 16 20.72 -6.20 -4.88
C GLY A 16 19.71 -7.34 -4.73
N ASN A 17 18.78 -7.27 -3.79
CA ASN A 17 17.72 -8.26 -3.67
C ASN A 17 16.60 -7.97 -4.67
N LYS A 18 16.30 -8.95 -5.52
CA LYS A 18 15.22 -8.88 -6.50
C LYS A 18 14.21 -9.95 -6.18
N ILE A 19 12.97 -9.53 -5.95
CA ILE A 19 11.82 -10.40 -5.81
C ILE A 19 10.91 -10.13 -7.00
N LEU A 20 10.48 -11.19 -7.66
CA LEU A 20 9.51 -11.12 -8.75
C LEU A 20 8.16 -11.59 -8.21
N TRP A 21 7.20 -10.67 -8.14
CA TRP A 21 5.81 -10.99 -7.83
C TRP A 21 5.01 -11.05 -9.13
N PRO A 22 4.35 -12.18 -9.46
CA PRO A 22 3.46 -12.26 -10.62
C PRO A 22 2.38 -11.19 -10.57
N TYR A 23 1.81 -11.00 -9.38
CA TYR A 23 0.85 -9.95 -9.06
C TYR A 23 1.17 -9.31 -7.71
N LEU A 24 1.09 -7.99 -7.65
CA LEU A 24 1.22 -7.22 -6.42
C LEU A 24 0.01 -6.31 -6.27
N ILE A 25 -0.52 -6.22 -5.05
CA ILE A 25 -1.51 -5.25 -4.65
C ILE A 25 -0.88 -4.33 -3.63
N THR A 26 -0.97 -3.02 -3.83
CA THR A 26 -0.59 -2.03 -2.83
C THR A 26 -1.81 -1.27 -2.34
N VAL A 27 -1.93 -1.08 -1.02
CA VAL A 27 -3.09 -0.45 -0.38
C VAL A 27 -2.65 0.65 0.59
N ASP A 28 -3.24 1.83 0.45
CA ASP A 28 -3.20 2.93 1.43
C ASP A 28 -4.56 2.97 2.16
N PRO A 29 -4.68 2.35 3.35
CA PRO A 29 -5.96 2.20 4.02
C PRO A 29 -6.43 3.54 4.60
N GLY A 30 -7.72 3.85 4.42
CA GLY A 30 -8.33 5.05 4.98
C GLY A 30 -9.85 4.93 5.12
N LEU A 31 -10.37 5.41 6.26
CA LEU A 31 -11.80 5.30 6.61
C LEU A 31 -12.72 6.20 5.76
N THR A 32 -12.16 7.23 5.12
CA THR A 32 -12.86 8.15 4.21
C THR A 32 -12.55 7.88 2.74
N GLY A 33 -11.54 7.06 2.49
CA GLY A 33 -11.05 6.70 1.17
C GLY A 33 -9.83 5.80 1.32
N THR A 34 -9.86 4.63 0.69
CA THR A 34 -8.74 3.69 0.66
C THR A 34 -8.15 3.67 -0.74
N GLY A 35 -6.87 3.98 -0.88
CA GLY A 35 -6.16 3.87 -2.15
C GLY A 35 -5.82 2.42 -2.46
N PHE A 36 -5.91 2.02 -3.73
CA PHE A 36 -5.38 0.74 -4.19
C PHE A 36 -4.62 0.89 -5.50
N ALA A 37 -3.66 0.00 -5.73
CA ALA A 37 -3.03 -0.20 -7.03
C ALA A 37 -2.71 -1.69 -7.26
N LEU A 38 -2.98 -2.16 -8.48
CA LEU A 38 -2.75 -3.52 -8.93
C LEU A 38 -1.61 -3.53 -9.94
N TRP A 39 -0.64 -4.41 -9.72
CA TRP A 39 0.55 -4.55 -10.54
C TRP A 39 0.66 -5.98 -11.07
N ARG A 40 1.20 -6.14 -12.28
CA ARG A 40 1.58 -7.42 -12.86
C ARG A 40 3.06 -7.44 -13.21
N SER A 41 3.69 -8.59 -13.04
CA SER A 41 5.12 -8.82 -13.31
C SER A 41 5.99 -7.82 -12.56
N PHE A 42 5.74 -7.68 -11.26
CA PHE A 42 6.38 -6.67 -10.43
C PHE A 42 7.76 -7.16 -9.94
N GLU A 43 8.82 -6.42 -10.23
CA GLU A 43 10.19 -6.72 -9.79
C GLU A 43 10.65 -5.65 -8.79
N THR A 44 11.03 -6.05 -7.57
CA THR A 44 11.61 -5.12 -6.59
C THR A 44 12.98 -4.60 -7.05
N ASN A 45 13.33 -3.37 -6.67
CA ASN A 45 14.57 -2.71 -7.12
C ASN A 45 14.73 -2.67 -8.66
N CYS A 46 13.62 -2.69 -9.40
CA CYS A 46 13.61 -2.51 -10.84
C CYS A 46 13.71 -1.03 -11.22
N GLN A 47 14.91 -0.62 -11.65
CA GLN A 47 15.16 0.73 -12.15
C GLN A 47 14.48 1.03 -13.51
N ASN A 48 13.79 0.06 -14.10
CA ASN A 48 13.10 0.22 -15.38
C ASN A 48 11.59 0.08 -15.22
N ILE A 49 10.89 1.21 -15.14
CA ILE A 49 9.43 1.26 -14.97
C ILE A 49 8.67 0.48 -16.05
N LYS A 50 9.21 0.34 -17.27
CA LYS A 50 8.56 -0.37 -18.38
C LYS A 50 8.42 -1.87 -18.13
N LYS A 51 9.14 -2.43 -17.15
CA LYS A 51 9.03 -3.84 -16.77
C LYS A 51 7.86 -4.12 -15.83
N MET A 52 7.25 -3.09 -15.26
CA MET A 52 6.14 -3.21 -14.32
C MET A 52 4.87 -2.70 -14.96
N PHE A 53 3.80 -3.49 -14.84
CA PHE A 53 2.52 -3.15 -15.45
C PHE A 53 1.53 -2.76 -14.36
N LEU A 54 1.30 -1.46 -14.19
CA LEU A 54 0.18 -0.96 -13.39
C LEU A 54 -1.13 -1.28 -14.13
N ILE A 55 -1.84 -2.31 -13.67
CA ILE A 55 -3.09 -2.79 -14.25
C ILE A 55 -4.21 -1.79 -13.99
N SER A 56 -4.38 -1.42 -12.72
CA SER A 56 -5.49 -0.58 -12.25
C SER A 56 -5.08 0.13 -10.96
N SER A 57 -5.66 1.29 -10.70
CA SER A 57 -5.49 2.03 -9.45
C SER A 57 -6.70 2.91 -9.21
N GLY A 58 -7.07 3.13 -7.96
CA GLY A 58 -8.22 3.96 -7.63
C GLY A 58 -8.41 4.16 -6.14
N ILE A 59 -9.59 4.68 -5.78
CA ILE A 59 -9.99 4.93 -4.40
C ILE A 59 -11.27 4.14 -4.13
N LEU A 60 -11.23 3.28 -3.12
CA LEU A 60 -12.41 2.64 -2.55
C LEU A 60 -13.04 3.62 -1.57
N ASN A 61 -14.33 3.88 -1.73
CA ASN A 61 -15.07 4.74 -0.84
C ASN A 61 -16.50 4.23 -0.71
N ASP A 62 -16.93 4.03 0.54
CA ASP A 62 -18.33 3.77 0.86
C ASP A 62 -18.90 4.98 1.61
N LYS A 63 -19.65 5.79 0.86
CA LYS A 63 -20.38 6.96 1.39
C LYS A 63 -21.77 6.59 1.92
N SER A 64 -22.21 5.35 1.75
CA SER A 64 -23.57 4.93 2.10
C SER A 64 -23.74 4.57 3.58
N SER A 65 -22.67 4.14 4.24
CA SER A 65 -22.71 3.74 5.65
C SER A 65 -22.25 4.85 6.59
N ALA A 66 -23.14 5.27 7.50
CA ALA A 66 -22.78 6.12 8.64
C ALA A 66 -21.94 5.35 9.68
N ASP A 67 -22.19 4.05 9.84
CA ASP A 67 -21.40 3.16 10.70
C ASP A 67 -20.06 2.84 10.05
N TRP A 68 -18.98 3.17 10.76
CA TRP A 68 -17.59 2.97 10.31
C TRP A 68 -17.24 1.49 10.17
N LEU A 69 -17.82 0.61 10.99
CA LEU A 69 -17.50 -0.82 10.97
C LEU A 69 -18.11 -1.44 9.71
N LYS A 70 -19.40 -1.19 9.48
CA LYS A 70 -20.06 -1.57 8.22
C LYS A 70 -19.36 -0.97 6.99
N ARG A 71 -18.92 0.28 7.08
CA ARG A 71 -18.10 0.91 6.02
C ARG A 71 -16.81 0.14 5.76
N SER A 72 -16.12 -0.27 6.82
CA SER A 72 -14.87 -1.05 6.72
C SER A 72 -15.10 -2.41 6.06
N CYS A 73 -16.18 -3.11 6.43
CA CYS A 73 -16.60 -4.35 5.78
C CYS A 73 -16.89 -4.14 4.27
N ASN A 74 -17.56 -3.04 3.92
CA ASN A 74 -17.85 -2.70 2.54
C ASN A 74 -16.56 -2.42 1.75
N LEU A 75 -15.62 -1.66 2.30
CA LEU A 75 -14.32 -1.42 1.68
C LEU A 75 -13.54 -2.72 1.46
N ALA A 76 -13.52 -3.63 2.45
CA ALA A 76 -12.88 -4.95 2.31
C ALA A 76 -13.54 -5.81 1.22
N THR A 77 -14.88 -5.78 1.15
CA THR A 77 -15.63 -6.45 0.08
C THR A 77 -15.34 -5.86 -1.29
N MET A 78 -15.23 -4.53 -1.40
CA MET A 78 -14.85 -3.86 -2.65
C MET A 78 -13.43 -4.26 -3.10
N LEU A 79 -12.48 -4.31 -2.17
CA LEU A 79 -11.12 -4.77 -2.47
C LEU A 79 -11.13 -6.22 -2.97
N ARG A 80 -11.84 -7.13 -2.28
CA ARG A 80 -12.01 -8.52 -2.73
C ARG A 80 -12.53 -8.59 -4.16
N ASN A 81 -13.61 -7.86 -4.45
CA ASN A 81 -14.23 -7.89 -5.77
C ASN A 81 -13.27 -7.39 -6.87
N ILE A 82 -12.45 -6.37 -6.57
CA ILE A 82 -11.42 -5.88 -7.48
C ILE A 82 -10.36 -6.97 -7.76
N ILE A 83 -9.93 -7.68 -6.72
CA ILE A 83 -8.98 -8.79 -6.85
C ILE A 83 -9.58 -9.90 -7.72
N ASP A 84 -10.81 -10.33 -7.43
CA ASP A 84 -11.52 -11.37 -8.18
C ASP A 84 -11.73 -11.02 -9.66
N ILE A 85 -11.93 -9.74 -9.98
CA ILE A 85 -12.10 -9.27 -11.36
C ILE A 85 -10.78 -9.27 -12.12
N HIS A 86 -9.70 -8.83 -11.48
CA HIS A 86 -8.43 -8.57 -12.18
C HIS A 86 -7.48 -9.77 -12.19
N PHE A 87 -7.57 -10.66 -11.20
CA PHE A 87 -6.66 -11.78 -11.05
C PHE A 87 -7.35 -13.10 -11.42
N PRO A 88 -6.71 -13.96 -12.23
CA PRO A 88 -7.24 -15.30 -12.48
C PRO A 88 -7.50 -16.05 -11.17
N LYS A 89 -8.50 -16.93 -11.17
CA LYS A 89 -8.73 -17.83 -10.04
C LYS A 89 -7.43 -18.58 -9.70
N ARG A 90 -7.00 -18.50 -8.44
CA ARG A 90 -5.74 -19.10 -7.93
C ARG A 90 -4.45 -18.45 -8.44
N ALA A 91 -4.50 -17.23 -8.98
CA ALA A 91 -3.28 -16.48 -9.25
C ALA A 91 -2.56 -16.20 -7.93
N GLU A 92 -1.26 -16.45 -7.91
CA GLU A 92 -0.41 -16.07 -6.78
C GLU A 92 -0.25 -14.56 -6.76
N PHE A 93 -0.55 -13.94 -5.62
CA PHE A 93 -0.39 -12.50 -5.43
C PHE A 93 0.10 -12.16 -4.03
N THR A 94 0.81 -11.04 -3.93
CA THR A 94 1.23 -10.45 -2.66
C THR A 94 0.41 -9.19 -2.38
N LEU A 95 -0.05 -9.02 -1.15
CA LEU A 95 -0.63 -7.77 -0.66
C LEU A 95 0.42 -7.01 0.14
N VAL A 96 0.65 -5.74 -0.19
CA VAL A 96 1.41 -4.79 0.64
C VAL A 96 0.46 -3.68 1.09
N CYS A 97 0.19 -3.61 2.38
CA CYS A 97 -0.72 -2.62 2.95
C CYS A 97 0.07 -1.65 3.84
N GLU A 98 -0.18 -0.35 3.70
CA GLU A 98 0.34 0.61 4.67
C GLU A 98 -0.24 0.33 6.05
N SER A 99 0.62 0.37 7.05
CA SER A 99 0.30 0.07 8.44
C SER A 99 0.15 1.33 9.26
N THR A 100 -0.66 1.23 10.30
CA THR A 100 -0.78 2.28 11.29
C THR A 100 0.28 2.13 12.37
N HIS A 101 0.89 3.24 12.78
CA HIS A 101 1.82 3.28 13.90
C HIS A 101 1.23 4.02 15.10
N LEU A 102 1.32 3.40 16.28
CA LEU A 102 1.15 4.10 17.55
C LEU A 102 2.42 4.91 17.81
N TRP A 103 2.31 6.23 17.71
CA TRP A 103 3.36 7.11 18.18
C TRP A 103 3.31 7.19 19.70
N GLU A 104 3.88 6.21 20.41
CA GLU A 104 3.85 6.16 21.88
C GLU A 104 4.41 7.43 22.56
N SER A 105 5.19 8.24 21.83
CA SER A 105 5.87 9.45 22.35
C SER A 105 5.31 10.79 21.85
N SER A 106 4.19 10.83 21.12
CA SER A 106 3.61 12.12 20.66
C SER A 106 2.23 12.39 21.26
N ASN A 107 2.00 13.61 21.76
CA ASN A 107 0.70 14.07 22.26
C ASN A 107 -0.43 13.91 21.21
N LYS A 108 -0.10 13.90 19.91
CA LYS A 108 -1.07 13.64 18.82
C LYS A 108 -1.59 12.20 18.82
N SER A 109 -0.79 11.22 19.25
CA SER A 109 -1.21 9.82 19.34
C SER A 109 -2.21 9.59 20.47
N GLN A 110 -2.04 10.28 21.61
CA GLN A 110 -2.98 10.18 22.71
C GLN A 110 -4.38 10.69 22.31
N THR A 111 -4.46 11.71 21.45
CA THR A 111 -5.73 12.24 20.95
C THR A 111 -6.38 11.34 19.90
N SER A 112 -5.62 10.75 18.97
CA SER A 112 -6.17 9.81 17.99
C SER A 112 -6.59 8.48 18.61
N VAL A 113 -5.92 8.05 19.69
CA VAL A 113 -6.35 6.92 20.53
C VAL A 113 -7.69 7.22 21.19
N ARG A 114 -7.92 8.44 21.68
CA ARG A 114 -9.22 8.85 22.25
C ARG A 114 -10.36 8.88 21.22
N GLY A 115 -10.08 9.21 19.96
CA GLY A 115 -11.08 9.18 18.87
C GLY A 115 -11.37 7.78 18.31
N GLY A 116 -10.58 6.77 18.70
CA GLY A 116 -10.67 5.41 18.22
C GLY A 116 -10.26 5.23 16.75
N ASP A 117 -9.84 6.28 16.03
CA ASP A 117 -9.55 6.20 14.60
C ASP A 117 -8.42 5.24 14.27
N LEU A 118 -7.42 5.17 15.16
CA LEU A 118 -6.36 4.19 15.04
C LEU A 118 -6.89 2.76 15.15
N PHE A 119 -7.79 2.50 16.11
CA PHE A 119 -8.41 1.18 16.27
C PHE A 119 -9.26 0.83 15.04
N LYS A 120 -10.05 1.78 14.54
CA LYS A 120 -10.86 1.62 13.33
C LYS A 120 -10.00 1.29 12.12
N LEU A 121 -8.90 2.02 11.94
CA LEU A 121 -7.98 1.81 10.82
C LEU A 121 -7.20 0.50 10.93
N THR A 122 -6.76 0.14 12.13
CA THR A 122 -6.16 -1.18 12.42
C THR A 122 -7.15 -2.31 12.11
N THR A 123 -8.42 -2.13 12.47
CA THR A 123 -9.50 -3.07 12.14
C THR A 123 -9.67 -3.21 10.63
N LEU A 124 -9.72 -2.10 9.89
CA LEU A 124 -9.80 -2.09 8.44
C LEU A 124 -8.61 -2.82 7.78
N ILE A 125 -7.39 -2.57 8.26
CA ILE A 125 -6.20 -3.29 7.79
C ILE A 125 -6.36 -4.80 8.03
N GLY A 126 -6.77 -5.20 9.24
CA GLY A 126 -7.04 -6.61 9.56
C GLY A 126 -8.07 -7.26 8.63
N MET A 127 -9.12 -6.52 8.25
CA MET A 127 -10.10 -6.98 7.26
C MET A 127 -9.49 -7.17 5.87
N PHE A 128 -8.63 -6.25 5.40
CA PHE A 128 -7.92 -6.42 4.12
C PHE A 128 -6.97 -7.63 4.14
N VAL A 129 -6.22 -7.82 5.23
CA VAL A 129 -5.36 -8.99 5.41
C VAL A 129 -6.18 -10.28 5.38
N ASN A 130 -7.31 -10.31 6.09
CA ASN A 130 -8.20 -11.46 6.10
C ASN A 130 -8.75 -11.79 4.70
N GLU A 131 -9.26 -10.80 3.97
CA GLU A 131 -9.76 -11.03 2.61
C GLU A 131 -8.64 -11.48 1.66
N ALA A 132 -7.44 -10.91 1.77
CA ALA A 132 -6.29 -11.34 0.96
C ALA A 132 -5.92 -12.82 1.23
N HIS A 133 -5.85 -13.25 2.49
CA HIS A 133 -5.62 -14.65 2.82
C HIS A 133 -6.73 -15.57 2.32
N ARG A 134 -8.01 -15.16 2.44
CA ARG A 134 -9.15 -15.93 1.91
C ARG A 134 -9.09 -16.14 0.40
N LEU A 135 -8.50 -15.19 -0.31
CA LEU A 135 -8.28 -15.26 -1.77
C LEU A 135 -7.00 -15.99 -2.15
N GLY A 136 -6.19 -16.44 -1.18
CA GLY A 136 -4.96 -17.19 -1.43
C GLY A 136 -3.74 -16.32 -1.71
N ALA A 137 -3.65 -15.13 -1.11
CA ALA A 137 -2.42 -14.35 -1.12
C ALA A 137 -1.25 -15.22 -0.63
N SER A 138 -0.13 -15.22 -1.37
CA SER A 138 1.08 -15.93 -0.95
C SER A 138 1.75 -15.24 0.24
N ASP A 139 1.70 -13.91 0.23
CA ASP A 139 2.27 -13.06 1.27
C ASP A 139 1.37 -11.86 1.55
N VAL A 140 1.36 -11.43 2.81
CA VAL A 140 0.75 -10.16 3.23
C VAL A 140 1.75 -9.38 4.06
N LEU A 141 2.22 -8.27 3.51
CA LEU A 141 3.22 -7.41 4.11
C LEU A 141 2.59 -6.10 4.57
N LEU A 142 3.01 -5.66 5.75
CA LEU A 142 2.66 -4.37 6.31
C LEU A 142 3.86 -3.44 6.20
N ILE A 143 3.67 -2.25 5.65
CA ILE A 143 4.74 -1.26 5.44
C ILE A 143 4.43 0.04 6.16
N HIS A 144 5.43 0.72 6.71
CA HIS A 144 5.25 2.03 7.33
C HIS A 144 5.40 3.16 6.31
N GLU A 145 4.67 4.27 6.53
CA GLU A 145 4.77 5.46 5.67
C GLU A 145 6.23 5.90 5.49
N ASN A 146 6.97 5.94 6.60
CA ASN A 146 8.35 6.41 6.63
C ASN A 146 9.28 5.46 5.87
N THR A 147 8.93 4.19 5.74
CA THR A 147 9.73 3.21 5.01
C THR A 147 9.67 3.45 3.51
N TRP A 148 8.49 3.73 2.95
CA TRP A 148 8.34 3.86 1.49
C TRP A 148 8.46 5.32 1.00
N LYS A 149 8.04 6.29 1.82
CA LYS A 149 8.02 7.73 1.48
C LYS A 149 9.20 8.49 2.07
N GLY A 150 9.75 8.01 3.18
CA GLY A 150 10.68 8.78 4.01
C GLY A 150 10.02 10.07 4.53
N SER A 151 10.76 11.17 4.54
CA SER A 151 10.28 12.49 4.97
C SER A 151 9.68 13.33 3.84
N LEU A 152 9.41 12.75 2.67
CA LEU A 152 8.92 13.50 1.52
C LEU A 152 7.48 13.99 1.74
N PRO A 153 7.20 15.30 1.51
CA PRO A 153 5.83 15.81 1.54
C PRO A 153 4.97 15.17 0.44
N LYS A 154 3.69 14.93 0.74
CA LYS A 154 2.73 14.32 -0.20
C LYS A 154 2.70 14.97 -1.60
N PRO A 155 2.67 16.31 -1.75
CA PRO A 155 2.70 16.93 -3.08
C PRO A 155 3.95 16.60 -3.90
N ILE A 156 5.10 16.40 -3.23
CA ILE A 156 6.35 16.02 -3.90
C ILE A 156 6.30 14.57 -4.36
N VAL A 157 5.71 13.68 -3.55
CA VAL A 157 5.47 12.28 -3.89
C VAL A 157 4.55 12.18 -5.10
N GLU A 158 3.38 12.81 -5.06
CA GLU A 158 2.43 12.85 -6.16
C GLU A 158 3.08 13.37 -7.46
N LYS A 159 3.85 14.47 -7.37
CA LYS A 159 4.58 15.01 -8.53
C LYS A 159 5.57 14.00 -9.12
N ARG A 160 6.29 13.25 -8.28
CA ARG A 160 7.24 12.22 -8.73
C ARG A 160 6.53 11.04 -9.39
N ILE A 161 5.43 10.57 -8.79
CA ILE A 161 4.59 9.49 -9.34
C ILE A 161 4.05 9.88 -10.71
N ASN A 162 3.49 11.09 -10.83
CA ASN A 162 2.92 11.57 -12.08
C ASN A 162 3.98 11.71 -13.18
N LYS A 163 5.17 12.18 -12.82
CA LYS A 163 6.31 12.24 -13.74
C LYS A 163 6.75 10.84 -14.21
N LEU A 164 6.82 9.87 -13.29
CA LEU A 164 7.24 8.51 -13.60
C LEU A 164 6.24 7.79 -14.52
N LEU A 165 4.94 7.95 -14.26
CA LEU A 165 3.89 7.24 -14.98
C LEU A 165 3.36 7.98 -16.21
N GLY A 166 3.72 9.26 -16.40
CA GLY A 166 3.23 10.08 -17.51
C GLY A 166 1.72 10.36 -17.46
N LYS A 167 1.08 10.17 -16.30
CA LYS A 167 -0.35 10.41 -16.07
C LYS A 167 -0.59 10.96 -14.66
N ILE A 168 -1.71 11.64 -14.47
CA ILE A 168 -2.08 12.23 -13.18
C ILE A 168 -2.76 11.18 -12.30
N ILE A 169 -2.18 10.94 -11.13
CA ILE A 169 -2.72 10.14 -10.02
C ILE A 169 -2.68 11.04 -8.78
N LEU A 170 -3.81 11.13 -8.07
CA LEU A 170 -3.99 12.05 -6.94
C LEU A 170 -4.54 11.31 -5.72
N SER A 171 -4.43 11.94 -4.56
CA SER A 171 -5.09 11.50 -3.32
C SER A 171 -4.60 10.11 -2.89
N HIS A 172 -5.43 9.31 -2.23
CA HIS A 172 -5.07 8.00 -1.68
C HIS A 172 -4.56 7.01 -2.74
N ALA A 173 -5.05 7.12 -3.98
CA ALA A 173 -4.54 6.30 -5.08
C ALA A 173 -3.05 6.58 -5.35
N ALA A 174 -2.60 7.82 -5.18
CA ALA A 174 -1.18 8.16 -5.34
C ALA A 174 -0.32 7.52 -4.25
N ASP A 175 -0.78 7.46 -3.00
CA ASP A 175 -0.02 6.80 -1.92
C ASP A 175 0.10 5.30 -2.18
N ALA A 176 -1.00 4.63 -2.56
CA ALA A 176 -0.98 3.22 -2.96
C ALA A 176 -0.03 2.95 -4.14
N VAL A 177 -0.04 3.79 -5.17
CA VAL A 177 0.90 3.68 -6.29
C VAL A 177 2.34 3.96 -5.84
N GLY A 178 2.52 4.93 -4.93
CA GLY A 178 3.79 5.33 -4.35
C GLY A 178 4.48 4.19 -3.60
N ILE A 179 3.73 3.39 -2.84
CA ILE A 179 4.22 2.17 -2.19
C ILE A 179 4.83 1.23 -3.24
N GLY A 180 4.11 0.95 -4.34
CA GLY A 180 4.60 0.10 -5.42
C GLY A 180 5.88 0.65 -6.07
N LEU A 181 5.89 1.94 -6.43
CA LEU A 181 7.08 2.56 -7.04
C LEU A 181 8.28 2.62 -6.09
N SER A 182 8.04 2.73 -4.77
CA SER A 182 9.08 2.69 -3.76
C SER A 182 9.68 1.29 -3.62
N LEU A 183 8.86 0.23 -3.58
CA LEU A 183 9.32 -1.17 -3.59
C LEU A 183 10.13 -1.50 -4.86
N ALA A 184 9.83 -0.86 -5.98
CA ALA A 184 10.60 -0.96 -7.21
C ALA A 184 11.92 -0.18 -7.19
N GLY A 185 12.19 0.62 -6.16
CA GLY A 185 13.37 1.49 -6.08
C GLY A 185 13.30 2.73 -6.99
N LEU A 186 12.12 3.08 -7.51
CA LEU A 186 11.91 4.25 -8.38
C LEU A 186 11.55 5.52 -7.59
N LEU A 187 11.11 5.36 -6.35
CA LEU A 187 10.66 6.44 -5.48
C LEU A 187 11.57 6.54 -4.23
N SER A 188 12.87 6.78 -4.42
CA SER A 188 13.80 6.92 -3.29
C SER A 188 13.79 8.33 -2.68
N SER A 189 13.90 8.40 -1.34
CA SER A 189 14.10 9.64 -0.59
C SER A 189 15.52 10.20 -0.76
N ASP A 190 16.50 9.33 -1.03
CA ASP A 190 17.91 9.70 -1.11
C ASP A 190 18.35 10.05 -2.53
N LYS A 191 18.36 11.35 -2.82
CA LYS A 191 19.21 11.93 -3.87
C LYS A 191 20.56 12.41 -3.33
N ARG A 192 21.19 11.65 -2.43
CA ARG A 192 22.56 11.98 -1.97
C ARG A 192 23.66 11.35 -2.83
N GLY A 193 23.34 10.64 -3.90
CA GLY A 193 24.32 9.85 -4.67
C GLY A 193 24.48 10.16 -6.16
N GLU A 194 23.70 11.08 -6.74
CA GLU A 194 23.87 11.47 -8.16
C GLU A 194 24.53 12.86 -8.20
N LYS A 195 25.87 12.85 -8.13
CA LYS A 195 26.72 13.93 -8.64
C LYS A 195 27.21 13.52 -10.03
#